data_AF-A0AAT9HA64-F1
#
_entry.id   AF-A0AAT9HA64-F1
#
_cell.length_a   1.000
_cell.length_b   1.000
_cell.length_c   1.000
_cell.angle_alpha   90.00
_cell.angle_beta   90.00
_cell.angle_gamma   90.00
#
_symmetry.space_group_name_H-M   'P 1'
#
loop_
_entity.id
_entity.type
_entity.pdbx_description
1 polymer ?
#
loop_
_entity_poly.entity_id
_entity_poly.type
_entity_poly.pdbx_seq_one_letter_code
_entity_poly.pdbx_strand_id
1 'polypeptide(L)'
;MVRMAKEAYTHEYALQLRKEQDEGDLTKELASSQETLSAIQADIAQYQAQMDTAVERETNRAEALARQRYVQAESEAKANAALLEAQALDIRAVTTAQAPEILEYRYQQQVLDTLEQVGDHLPRLVRIGGADGTGAAGIDFLELAREMVGERGAELFTEADMAAVRGRLTEVSERIAAREEEIGALLAADRPTVPEMPEAVAADDVSESAEEDQQ
;
A
#
# COMPACT_ATOMS: atom_id res chain seq x y z
N MET A 1 50.59 -38.25 -89.20
CA MET A 1 49.28 -37.58 -89.08
C MET A 1 48.24 -38.45 -88.36
N VAL A 2 48.12 -39.76 -88.64
CA VAL A 2 47.12 -40.63 -87.99
C VAL A 2 47.39 -40.94 -86.50
N ARG A 3 48.67 -41.03 -86.07
CA ARG A 3 49.01 -41.29 -84.65
C ARG A 3 48.67 -40.12 -83.72
N MET A 4 48.97 -38.88 -84.14
CA MET A 4 48.58 -37.67 -83.39
C MET A 4 47.07 -37.51 -83.25
N ALA A 5 46.27 -37.92 -84.25
CA ALA A 5 44.81 -37.88 -84.16
C ALA A 5 44.27 -38.91 -83.15
N LYS A 6 44.86 -40.11 -83.08
CA LYS A 6 44.51 -41.13 -82.09
C LYS A 6 44.92 -40.72 -80.68
N GLU A 7 46.12 -40.16 -80.53
CA GLU A 7 46.63 -39.64 -79.24
C GLU A 7 45.78 -38.46 -78.73
N ALA A 8 45.37 -37.55 -79.61
CA ALA A 8 44.46 -36.45 -79.27
C ALA A 8 43.09 -36.97 -78.80
N TYR A 9 42.50 -37.95 -79.49
CA TYR A 9 41.21 -38.52 -79.11
C TYR A 9 41.27 -39.27 -77.77
N THR A 10 42.37 -39.98 -77.49
CA THR A 10 42.57 -40.63 -76.18
C THR A 10 42.76 -39.60 -75.06
N HIS A 11 43.42 -38.48 -75.34
CA HIS A 11 43.59 -37.40 -74.38
C HIS A 11 42.27 -36.66 -74.11
N GLU A 12 41.47 -36.40 -75.15
CA GLU A 12 40.16 -35.78 -75.01
C GLU A 12 39.20 -36.67 -74.20
N TYR A 13 39.19 -37.97 -74.48
CA TYR A 13 38.41 -38.94 -73.70
C TYR A 13 38.85 -38.99 -72.23
N ALA A 14 40.16 -38.98 -71.96
CA ALA A 14 40.69 -38.97 -70.59
C ALA A 14 40.33 -37.67 -69.84
N LEU A 15 40.28 -36.53 -70.54
CA LEU A 15 39.85 -35.25 -69.96
C LEU A 15 38.34 -35.23 -69.69
N GLN A 16 37.53 -35.77 -70.60
CA GLN A 16 36.08 -35.90 -70.40
C GLN A 16 35.77 -36.81 -69.21
N LEU A 17 36.44 -37.96 -69.09
CA LEU A 17 36.25 -38.88 -67.96
C LEU A 17 36.61 -38.24 -66.61
N ARG A 18 37.68 -37.44 -66.55
CA ARG A 18 38.03 -36.70 -65.32
C ARG A 18 37.00 -35.64 -64.97
N LYS A 19 36.50 -34.88 -65.95
CA LYS A 19 35.45 -33.89 -65.73
C LYS A 19 34.16 -34.54 -65.21
N GLU A 20 33.75 -35.66 -65.78
CA GLU A 20 32.57 -36.40 -65.31
C GLU A 20 32.75 -36.92 -63.87
N GLN A 21 33.97 -37.34 -63.51
CA GLN A 21 34.31 -37.73 -62.14
C GLN A 21 34.29 -36.53 -61.18
N ASP A 22 34.90 -35.41 -61.56
CA ASP A 22 34.94 -34.19 -60.76
C ASP A 22 33.51 -33.63 -60.55
N GLU A 23 32.65 -33.64 -61.57
CA GLU A 23 31.23 -33.27 -61.46
C GLU A 23 30.45 -34.24 -60.55
N GLY A 24 30.76 -35.54 -60.63
CA GLY A 24 30.22 -36.56 -59.74
C GLY A 24 30.63 -36.39 -58.28
N ASP A 25 31.83 -35.89 -58.01
CA ASP A 25 32.30 -35.64 -56.64
C ASP A 25 31.78 -34.29 -56.11
N LEU A 26 31.74 -33.24 -56.94
CA LEU A 26 31.12 -31.96 -56.59
C LEU A 26 29.62 -32.10 -56.26
N THR A 27 28.90 -32.96 -56.98
CA THR A 27 27.47 -33.21 -56.69
C THR A 27 27.28 -33.95 -55.36
N LYS A 28 28.17 -34.87 -54.99
CA LYS A 28 28.15 -35.51 -53.66
C LYS A 28 28.47 -34.52 -52.55
N GLU A 29 29.49 -33.67 -52.74
CA GLU A 29 29.84 -32.63 -51.77
C GLU A 29 28.70 -31.63 -51.58
N LEU A 30 28.05 -31.22 -52.67
CA LEU A 30 26.87 -30.35 -52.63
C LEU A 30 25.71 -31.01 -51.87
N ALA A 31 25.44 -32.29 -52.13
CA ALA A 31 24.42 -33.03 -51.40
C ALA A 31 24.73 -33.15 -49.90
N SER A 32 26.00 -33.44 -49.55
CA SER A 32 26.44 -33.48 -48.16
C SER A 32 26.33 -32.11 -47.48
N SER A 33 26.73 -31.04 -48.16
CA SER A 33 26.58 -29.67 -47.64
C SER A 33 25.11 -29.32 -47.44
N GLN A 34 24.20 -29.70 -48.35
CA GLN A 34 22.78 -29.48 -48.19
C GLN A 34 22.19 -30.27 -47.01
N GLU A 35 22.63 -31.50 -46.80
CA GLU A 35 22.25 -32.29 -45.63
C GLU A 35 22.71 -31.62 -44.33
N THR A 36 23.97 -31.16 -44.24
CA THR A 36 24.46 -30.44 -43.07
C THR A 36 23.70 -29.13 -42.82
N LEU A 37 23.36 -28.39 -43.88
CA LEU A 37 22.60 -27.16 -43.78
C LEU A 37 21.17 -27.44 -43.29
N SER A 38 20.53 -28.49 -43.80
CA SER A 38 19.21 -28.94 -43.35
C SER A 38 19.23 -29.35 -41.87
N ALA A 39 20.27 -30.08 -41.43
CA ALA A 39 20.44 -30.45 -40.03
C ALA A 39 20.61 -29.22 -39.13
N ILE A 40 21.48 -28.27 -39.52
CA ILE A 40 21.67 -27.01 -38.78
C ILE A 40 20.38 -26.20 -38.72
N GLN A 41 19.59 -26.16 -39.79
CA GLN A 41 18.30 -25.46 -39.80
C GLN A 41 17.29 -26.12 -38.83
N ALA A 42 17.26 -27.45 -38.77
CA ALA A 42 16.42 -28.17 -37.83
C ALA A 42 16.84 -27.88 -36.38
N ASP A 43 18.14 -27.87 -36.09
CA ASP A 43 18.66 -27.54 -34.75
C ASP A 43 18.33 -26.09 -34.36
N ILE A 44 18.48 -25.13 -35.27
CA ILE A 44 18.10 -23.73 -35.04
C ILE A 44 16.62 -23.62 -34.69
N ALA A 45 15.75 -24.29 -35.46
CA ALA A 45 14.31 -24.27 -35.19
C ALA A 45 13.97 -24.89 -33.82
N GLN A 46 14.66 -25.98 -33.45
CA GLN A 46 14.52 -26.60 -32.14
C GLN A 46 14.96 -25.65 -31.01
N TYR A 47 16.12 -25.01 -31.15
CA TYR A 47 16.62 -24.05 -30.15
C TYR A 47 15.74 -22.81 -30.05
N GLN A 48 15.19 -22.31 -31.16
CA GLN A 48 14.21 -21.22 -31.14
C GLN A 48 12.96 -21.60 -30.34
N ALA A 49 12.37 -22.76 -30.60
CA ALA A 49 11.22 -23.23 -29.83
C ALA A 49 11.54 -23.43 -28.33
N GLN A 50 12.74 -23.90 -28.00
CA GLN A 50 13.18 -24.02 -26.61
C GLN A 50 13.39 -22.66 -25.94
N MET A 51 13.96 -21.69 -26.66
CA MET A 51 14.14 -20.33 -26.15
C MET A 51 12.78 -19.65 -25.92
N ASP A 52 11.85 -19.74 -26.86
CA ASP A 52 10.52 -19.14 -26.74
C ASP A 52 9.78 -19.72 -25.52
N THR A 53 9.77 -21.04 -25.38
CA THR A 53 9.14 -21.70 -24.23
C THR A 53 9.84 -21.40 -22.90
N ALA A 54 11.17 -21.26 -22.89
CA ALA A 54 11.91 -20.88 -21.69
C ALA A 54 11.59 -19.44 -21.27
N VAL A 55 11.55 -18.50 -22.23
CA VAL A 55 11.20 -17.11 -21.98
C VAL A 55 9.78 -17.00 -21.44
N GLU A 56 8.80 -17.64 -22.08
CA GLU A 56 7.42 -17.66 -21.59
C GLU A 56 7.29 -18.24 -20.18
N ARG A 57 8.07 -19.29 -19.88
CA ARG A 57 8.06 -19.89 -18.55
C ARG A 57 8.64 -18.96 -17.50
N GLU A 58 9.74 -18.29 -17.79
CA GLU A 58 10.37 -17.33 -16.87
C GLU A 58 9.53 -16.07 -16.68
N THR A 59 8.92 -15.54 -17.74
CA THR A 59 8.02 -14.37 -17.62
C THR A 59 6.80 -14.72 -16.77
N ASN A 60 6.15 -15.86 -17.03
CA ASN A 60 5.01 -16.30 -16.21
C ASN A 60 5.40 -16.53 -14.74
N ARG A 61 6.59 -17.08 -14.48
CA ARG A 61 7.12 -17.24 -13.10
C ARG A 61 7.36 -15.89 -12.43
N ALA A 62 8.03 -14.97 -13.12
CA ALA A 62 8.32 -13.64 -12.60
C ALA A 62 7.03 -12.87 -12.32
N GLU A 63 6.05 -12.92 -13.22
CA GLU A 63 4.74 -12.32 -13.03
C GLU A 63 3.98 -12.94 -11.85
N ALA A 64 3.98 -14.27 -11.71
CA ALA A 64 3.33 -14.94 -10.60
C ALA A 64 3.95 -14.53 -9.25
N LEU A 65 5.28 -14.48 -9.18
CA LEU A 65 6.00 -14.02 -7.98
C LEU A 65 5.73 -12.54 -7.67
N ALA A 66 5.71 -11.68 -8.69
CA ALA A 66 5.41 -10.27 -8.53
C ALA A 66 3.97 -10.07 -8.02
N ARG A 67 2.99 -10.78 -8.60
CA ARG A 67 1.59 -10.74 -8.15
C ARG A 67 1.46 -11.26 -6.72
N GLN A 68 2.14 -12.35 -6.36
CA GLN A 68 2.13 -12.88 -5.00
C GLN A 68 2.68 -11.85 -4.00
N ARG A 69 3.82 -11.24 -4.30
CA ARG A 69 4.41 -10.19 -3.44
C ARG A 69 3.52 -8.96 -3.34
N TYR A 70 2.88 -8.57 -4.44
CA TYR A 70 1.95 -7.44 -4.45
C TYR A 70 0.73 -7.71 -3.55
N VAL A 71 0.09 -8.88 -3.68
CA VAL A 71 -1.06 -9.25 -2.84
C VAL A 71 -0.66 -9.34 -1.37
N GLN A 72 0.52 -9.88 -1.07
CA GLN A 72 1.04 -9.92 0.30
C GLN A 72 1.22 -8.51 0.87
N ALA A 73 1.95 -7.65 0.15
CA ALA A 73 2.17 -6.26 0.57
C ALA A 73 0.85 -5.48 0.71
N GLU A 74 -0.12 -5.69 -0.19
CA GLU A 74 -1.44 -5.09 -0.09
C GLU A 74 -2.20 -5.59 1.15
N SER A 75 -2.11 -6.88 1.48
CA SER A 75 -2.75 -7.45 2.66
C SER A 75 -2.13 -6.93 3.96
N GLU A 76 -0.81 -6.82 4.02
CA GLU A 76 -0.06 -6.27 5.15
C GLU A 76 -0.38 -4.78 5.33
N ALA A 77 -0.37 -4.00 4.24
CA ALA A 77 -0.74 -2.59 4.28
C ALA A 77 -2.18 -2.37 4.77
N LYS A 78 -3.13 -3.20 4.33
CA LYS A 78 -4.52 -3.15 4.81
C LYS A 78 -4.64 -3.52 6.29
N ALA A 79 -3.91 -4.53 6.76
CA ALA A 79 -3.89 -4.91 8.17
C ALA A 79 -3.34 -3.77 9.04
N ASN A 80 -2.23 -3.16 8.62
CA ASN A 80 -1.61 -2.04 9.33
C ASN A 80 -2.53 -0.81 9.35
N ALA A 81 -3.19 -0.49 8.22
CA ALA A 81 -4.16 0.59 8.16
C ALA A 81 -5.35 0.35 9.11
N ALA A 82 -5.87 -0.87 9.18
CA ALA A 82 -6.96 -1.23 10.08
C ALA A 82 -6.56 -1.13 11.57
N LEU A 83 -5.34 -1.53 11.92
CA LEU A 83 -4.81 -1.37 13.28
C LEU A 83 -4.72 0.11 13.68
N LEU A 84 -4.20 0.96 12.79
CA LEU A 84 -4.09 2.40 13.03
C LEU A 84 -5.46 3.09 13.09
N GLU A 85 -6.41 2.70 12.24
CA GLU A 85 -7.77 3.22 12.28
C GLU A 85 -8.47 2.85 13.59
N ALA A 86 -8.33 1.60 14.05
CA ALA A 86 -8.84 1.16 15.34
C ALA A 86 -8.21 1.95 16.51
N GLN A 87 -6.91 2.24 16.46
CA GLN A 87 -6.24 3.06 17.47
C GLN A 87 -6.71 4.52 17.43
N ALA A 88 -6.90 5.10 16.24
CA ALA A 88 -7.41 6.46 16.10
C ALA A 88 -8.82 6.60 16.67
N LEU A 89 -9.67 5.58 16.46
CA LEU A 89 -11.01 5.53 17.07
C LEU A 89 -10.93 5.43 18.59
N ASP A 90 -10.03 4.59 19.12
CA ASP A 90 -9.83 4.44 20.56
C ASP A 90 -9.32 5.72 21.21
N ILE A 91 -8.33 6.39 20.61
CA ILE A 91 -7.83 7.70 21.07
C ILE A 91 -8.96 8.73 21.03
N ARG A 92 -9.76 8.75 19.97
CA ARG A 92 -10.93 9.64 19.88
C ARG A 92 -11.93 9.36 21.00
N ALA A 93 -12.21 8.09 21.28
CA ALA A 93 -13.09 7.70 22.38
C ALA A 93 -12.53 8.18 23.74
N VAL A 94 -11.25 7.97 24.01
CA VAL A 94 -10.57 8.43 25.24
C VAL A 94 -10.63 9.95 25.36
N THR A 95 -10.26 10.68 24.32
CA THR A 95 -10.29 12.16 24.35
C THR A 95 -11.69 12.71 24.58
N THR A 96 -12.73 12.09 24.04
CA THR A 96 -14.12 12.47 24.36
C THR A 96 -14.55 12.06 25.77
N ALA A 97 -14.04 10.93 26.28
CA ALA A 97 -14.41 10.39 27.59
C ALA A 97 -13.62 11.00 28.76
N GLN A 98 -12.55 11.75 28.50
CA GLN A 98 -11.76 12.44 29.53
C GLN A 98 -12.51 13.58 30.22
N ALA A 99 -13.52 14.16 29.56
CA ALA A 99 -14.32 15.24 30.11
C ALA A 99 -15.79 15.13 29.66
N PRO A 100 -16.54 14.13 30.16
CA PRO A 100 -17.94 13.92 29.78
C PRO A 100 -18.84 15.11 30.17
N GLU A 101 -18.45 15.85 31.21
CA GLU A 101 -19.14 17.07 31.64
C GLU A 101 -19.14 18.16 30.54
N ILE A 102 -18.08 18.23 29.71
CA ILE A 102 -17.99 19.18 28.61
C ILE A 102 -18.97 18.82 27.48
N LEU A 103 -19.28 17.54 27.30
CA LEU A 103 -20.26 17.10 26.31
C LEU A 103 -21.67 17.52 26.70
N GLU A 104 -22.02 17.34 27.97
CA GLU A 104 -23.28 17.80 28.54
C GLU A 104 -23.39 19.33 28.43
N TYR A 105 -22.35 20.08 28.79
CA TYR A 105 -22.32 21.54 28.66
C TYR A 105 -22.50 22.01 27.22
N ARG A 106 -21.83 21.37 26.24
CA ARG A 106 -21.99 21.72 24.83
C ARG A 106 -23.38 21.41 24.29
N TYR A 107 -23.97 20.29 24.73
CA TYR A 107 -25.34 19.97 24.37
C TYR A 107 -26.31 21.01 24.91
N GLN A 108 -26.19 21.36 26.19
CA GLN A 108 -27.00 22.41 26.81
C GLN A 108 -26.88 23.74 26.06
N GLN A 109 -25.65 24.11 25.66
CA GLN A 109 -25.41 25.32 24.88
C GLN A 109 -26.03 25.25 23.48
N GLN A 110 -25.93 24.11 22.79
CA GLN A 110 -26.56 23.92 21.48
C GLN A 110 -28.09 23.96 21.57
N VAL A 111 -28.68 23.38 22.62
CA VAL A 111 -30.13 23.46 22.88
C VAL A 111 -30.54 24.92 23.12
N LEU A 112 -29.79 25.66 23.94
CA LEU A 112 -30.02 27.09 24.17
C LEU A 112 -29.98 27.89 22.87
N ASP A 113 -28.97 27.69 22.03
CA ASP A 113 -28.84 28.35 20.73
C ASP A 113 -30.02 28.02 19.80
N THR A 114 -30.49 26.76 19.84
CA THR A 114 -31.63 26.29 19.04
C THR A 114 -32.94 26.90 19.54
N LEU A 115 -33.11 27.02 20.86
CA LEU A 115 -34.27 27.67 21.48
C LEU A 115 -34.30 29.18 21.19
N GLU A 116 -33.15 29.86 21.15
CA GLU A 116 -33.05 31.26 20.74
C GLU A 116 -33.51 31.45 19.29
N GLN A 117 -33.03 30.60 18.37
CA GLN A 117 -33.45 30.63 16.96
C GLN A 117 -34.95 30.37 16.77
N VAL A 118 -35.52 29.39 17.50
CA VAL A 118 -36.97 29.11 17.45
C VAL A 118 -37.78 30.25 18.08
N GLY A 119 -37.26 30.87 19.15
CA GLY A 119 -37.83 32.05 19.79
C GLY A 119 -37.95 33.24 18.85
N ASP A 120 -36.92 33.49 18.03
CA ASP A 120 -36.90 34.55 17.02
C ASP A 120 -37.87 34.30 15.86
N HIS A 121 -38.23 33.05 15.62
CA HIS A 121 -39.13 32.62 14.55
C HIS A 121 -40.56 32.29 15.02
N LEU A 122 -40.84 32.39 16.32
CA LEU A 122 -42.17 32.20 16.87
C LEU A 122 -43.09 33.32 16.36
N PRO A 123 -44.17 33.00 15.62
CA PRO A 123 -45.14 34.01 15.20
C PRO A 123 -45.69 34.66 16.47
N ARG A 124 -45.64 36.00 16.53
CA ARG A 124 -46.24 36.80 17.62
C ARG A 124 -47.73 36.45 17.73
N LEU A 125 -48.08 35.43 18.51
CA LEU A 125 -49.46 35.14 18.85
C LEU A 125 -49.92 36.25 19.80
N VAL A 126 -50.59 37.24 19.21
CA VAL A 126 -51.34 38.25 19.95
C VAL A 126 -52.40 37.51 20.78
N ARG A 127 -52.34 37.70 22.10
CA ARG A 127 -53.39 37.25 23.04
C ARG A 127 -54.75 37.66 22.50
N ILE A 128 -55.57 36.70 22.10
CA ILE A 128 -57.01 36.87 21.99
C ILE A 128 -57.62 35.89 23.00
N GLY A 129 -57.84 36.38 24.23
CA GLY A 129 -58.59 35.65 25.25
C GLY A 129 -58.11 35.92 26.69
N GLY A 130 -59.01 36.51 27.50
CA GLY A 130 -58.92 36.45 28.96
C GLY A 130 -58.63 37.76 29.67
N ALA A 131 -59.54 38.73 29.58
CA ALA A 131 -59.82 39.58 30.73
C ALA A 131 -60.52 38.66 31.75
N ASP A 132 -59.83 38.29 32.83
CA ASP A 132 -60.39 38.11 34.18
C ASP A 132 -59.33 37.56 35.16
N GLY A 133 -58.86 38.48 36.01
CA GLY A 133 -58.58 38.40 37.45
C GLY A 133 -58.19 37.13 38.24
N THR A 134 -58.02 35.93 37.68
CA THR A 134 -57.67 34.75 38.49
C THR A 134 -56.53 33.94 37.88
N GLY A 135 -55.36 34.03 38.52
CA GLY A 135 -54.12 33.40 38.07
C GLY A 135 -54.20 31.89 38.03
N ALA A 136 -54.26 31.31 36.83
CA ALA A 136 -53.70 30.01 36.45
C ALA A 136 -54.07 29.73 34.97
N ALA A 137 -53.28 30.24 34.02
CA ALA A 137 -53.13 29.71 32.66
C ALA A 137 -52.17 30.62 31.86
N GLY A 138 -50.98 30.87 32.41
CA GLY A 138 -49.87 31.37 31.58
C GLY A 138 -49.28 30.14 30.90
N ILE A 139 -49.42 30.03 29.58
CA ILE A 139 -48.67 29.03 28.81
C ILE A 139 -47.20 29.37 29.01
N ASP A 140 -46.45 28.47 29.65
CA ASP A 140 -45.01 28.63 29.83
C ASP A 140 -44.34 28.42 28.46
N PHE A 141 -43.92 29.53 27.84
CA PHE A 141 -43.27 29.52 26.53
C PHE A 141 -41.99 28.69 26.54
N LEU A 142 -41.32 28.54 27.69
CA LEU A 142 -40.15 27.69 27.83
C LEU A 142 -40.54 26.21 27.80
N GLU A 143 -41.63 25.85 28.47
CA GLU A 143 -42.17 24.48 28.49
C GLU A 143 -42.67 24.06 27.10
N LEU A 144 -43.40 24.95 26.42
CA LEU A 144 -43.88 24.73 25.05
C LEU A 144 -42.72 24.67 24.04
N ALA A 145 -41.69 25.52 24.17
CA ALA A 145 -40.51 25.47 23.29
C ALA A 145 -39.70 24.18 23.51
N ARG A 146 -39.57 23.69 24.76
CA ARG A 146 -38.96 22.38 25.05
C ARG A 146 -39.76 21.22 24.45
N GLU A 147 -41.09 21.30 24.51
CA GLU A 147 -41.97 20.29 23.91
C GLU A 147 -41.91 20.31 22.38
N MET A 148 -41.79 21.49 21.76
CA MET A 148 -41.58 21.66 20.31
C MET A 148 -40.21 21.19 19.83
N VAL A 149 -39.17 21.30 20.66
CA VAL A 149 -37.82 20.76 20.41
C VAL A 149 -37.75 19.24 20.66
N GLY A 150 -38.80 18.65 21.27
CA GLY A 150 -38.93 17.21 21.46
C GLY A 150 -38.21 16.65 22.69
N GLU A 151 -37.85 17.50 23.66
CA GLU A 151 -37.19 17.07 24.88
C GLU A 151 -38.20 16.41 25.85
N ARG A 152 -38.07 15.09 26.03
CA ARG A 152 -38.62 14.36 27.17
C ARG A 152 -37.46 13.85 28.03
N GLY A 153 -37.09 14.60 29.06
CA GLY A 153 -36.12 14.18 30.07
C GLY A 153 -34.89 15.07 30.13
N ALA A 154 -34.62 15.59 31.32
CA ALA A 154 -33.44 16.39 31.65
C ALA A 154 -32.17 15.52 31.62
N GLU A 155 -31.06 16.15 31.18
CA GLU A 155 -29.68 15.63 31.13
C GLU A 155 -29.45 14.56 30.04
N LEU A 156 -28.48 14.79 29.16
CA LEU A 156 -28.13 13.86 28.09
C LEU A 156 -27.39 12.62 28.64
N PHE A 157 -26.73 12.78 29.78
CA PHE A 157 -26.08 11.71 30.52
C PHE A 157 -26.43 11.81 32.01
N THR A 158 -26.88 10.70 32.59
CA THR A 158 -27.03 10.61 34.04
C THR A 158 -25.67 10.48 34.73
N GLU A 159 -25.61 10.70 36.04
CA GLU A 159 -24.39 10.48 36.83
C GLU A 159 -23.88 9.02 36.72
N ALA A 160 -24.81 8.07 36.58
CA ALA A 160 -24.49 6.67 36.32
C ALA A 160 -23.87 6.46 34.92
N ASP A 161 -24.34 7.18 33.92
CA ASP A 161 -23.76 7.14 32.57
C ASP A 161 -22.36 7.77 32.54
N MET A 162 -22.15 8.88 33.27
CA MET A 162 -20.84 9.50 33.40
C MET A 162 -19.84 8.58 34.12
N ALA A 163 -20.29 7.84 35.15
CA ALA A 163 -19.47 6.82 35.80
C ALA A 163 -19.17 5.64 34.86
N ALA A 164 -20.14 5.20 34.04
CA ALA A 164 -19.94 4.14 33.05
C ALA A 164 -18.97 4.56 31.93
N VAL A 165 -19.03 5.81 31.45
CA VAL A 165 -18.09 6.38 30.47
C VAL A 165 -16.67 6.41 31.04
N ARG A 166 -16.52 6.81 32.32
CA ARG A 166 -15.22 6.75 33.02
C ARG A 166 -14.70 5.33 33.19
N GLY A 167 -15.57 4.34 33.42
CA GLY A 167 -15.18 2.93 33.45
C GLY A 167 -14.72 2.40 32.08
N ARG A 168 -15.37 2.82 30.99
CA ARG A 168 -14.91 2.49 29.63
C ARG A 168 -13.59 3.17 29.28
N LEU A 169 -13.29 4.33 29.85
CA LEU A 169 -12.01 5.03 29.65
C LEU A 169 -10.83 4.14 30.04
N THR A 170 -10.89 3.48 31.19
CA THR A 170 -9.81 2.59 31.65
C THR A 170 -9.63 1.41 30.70
N GLU A 171 -10.72 0.76 30.31
CA GLU A 171 -10.70 -0.37 29.36
C GLU A 171 -10.12 0.03 28.00
N VAL A 172 -10.52 1.18 27.45
CA VAL A 172 -10.01 1.67 26.16
C VAL A 172 -8.53 2.08 26.30
N SER A 173 -8.12 2.67 27.42
CA SER A 173 -6.72 3.04 27.65
C SER A 173 -5.79 1.82 27.70
N GLU A 174 -6.22 0.74 28.34
CA GLU A 174 -5.49 -0.54 28.36
C GLU A 174 -5.38 -1.12 26.94
N ARG A 175 -6.45 -1.05 26.15
CA ARG A 175 -6.44 -1.49 24.75
C ARG A 175 -5.48 -0.66 23.88
N ILE A 176 -5.41 0.65 24.09
CA ILE A 176 -4.45 1.51 23.38
C ILE A 176 -3.02 1.11 23.74
N ALA A 177 -2.70 0.93 25.03
CA ALA A 177 -1.38 0.54 25.47
C ALA A 177 -0.94 -0.82 24.88
N ALA A 178 -1.83 -1.81 24.90
CA ALA A 178 -1.55 -3.12 24.29
C ALA A 178 -1.31 -3.03 22.78
N ARG A 179 -2.07 -2.19 22.06
CA ARG A 179 -1.87 -2.00 20.61
C ARG A 179 -0.62 -1.18 20.30
N GLU A 180 -0.24 -0.25 21.16
CA GLU A 180 1.02 0.51 21.02
C GLU A 180 2.25 -0.41 21.13
N GLU A 181 2.21 -1.40 22.02
CA GLU A 181 3.23 -2.46 22.08
C GLU A 181 3.27 -3.30 20.79
N GLU A 182 2.10 -3.70 20.27
CA GLU A 182 1.99 -4.45 19.00
C GLU A 182 2.57 -3.66 17.81
N ILE A 183 2.20 -2.38 17.68
CA ILE A 183 2.72 -1.49 16.63
C ILE A 183 4.22 -1.27 16.80
N GLY A 184 4.69 -1.10 18.04
CA GLY A 184 6.12 -0.98 18.34
C GLY A 184 6.91 -2.22 17.89
N ALA A 185 6.37 -3.42 18.11
CA ALA A 185 6.97 -4.67 17.66
C ALA A 185 7.03 -4.77 16.13
N LEU A 186 5.96 -4.38 15.43
CA LEU A 186 5.92 -4.35 13.96
C LEU A 186 6.95 -3.36 13.39
N LEU A 187 7.05 -2.16 13.96
CA LEU A 187 8.05 -1.15 13.54
C LEU A 187 9.50 -1.60 13.80
N ALA A 188 9.73 -2.37 14.86
CA ALA A 188 11.04 -2.94 15.14
C ALA A 188 11.41 -4.07 14.17
N ALA A 189 10.43 -4.87 13.74
CA ALA A 189 10.62 -5.94 12.75
C ALA A 189 10.87 -5.39 11.33
N ASP A 190 10.19 -4.29 10.96
CA ASP A 190 10.33 -3.64 9.65
C ASP A 190 11.53 -2.68 9.55
N ARG A 191 12.21 -2.38 10.66
CA ARG A 191 13.45 -1.61 10.61
C ARG A 191 14.54 -2.44 9.93
N PRO A 192 15.06 -2.03 8.76
CA PRO A 192 16.32 -2.60 8.30
C PRO A 192 17.35 -2.28 9.38
N THR A 193 17.98 -3.30 9.97
CA THR A 193 19.18 -3.15 10.79
C THR A 193 20.25 -2.52 9.90
N VAL A 194 20.27 -1.20 9.83
CA VAL A 194 21.40 -0.45 9.31
C VAL A 194 22.55 -0.82 10.24
N PRO A 195 23.62 -1.45 9.75
CA PRO A 195 24.78 -1.67 10.59
C PRO A 195 25.26 -0.29 11.05
N GLU A 196 25.30 -0.06 12.35
CA GLU A 196 26.01 1.08 12.93
C GLU A 196 27.42 1.06 12.36
N MET A 197 27.73 1.98 11.44
CA MET A 197 29.10 2.25 11.08
C MET A 197 29.76 2.78 12.36
N PRO A 198 30.89 2.20 12.80
CA PRO A 198 31.56 2.70 13.98
C PRO A 198 31.93 4.16 13.75
N GLU A 199 31.53 5.03 14.68
CA GLU A 199 31.94 6.43 14.73
C GLU A 199 33.45 6.50 14.50
N ALA A 200 33.84 7.18 13.42
CA ALA A 200 35.22 7.56 13.21
C ALA A 200 35.63 8.44 14.40
N VAL A 201 36.43 7.85 15.27
CA VAL A 201 37.05 8.49 16.43
C VAL A 201 37.66 9.81 15.95
N ALA A 202 37.23 10.89 16.60
CA ALA A 202 37.66 12.25 16.36
C ALA A 202 39.18 12.33 16.17
N ALA A 203 39.60 12.73 14.97
CA ALA A 203 40.91 13.31 14.76
C ALA A 203 40.87 14.74 15.31
N ASP A 204 41.02 14.89 16.62
CA ASP A 204 41.29 16.18 17.25
C ASP A 204 42.16 15.95 18.48
N ASP A 205 43.44 15.62 18.25
CA ASP A 205 44.47 15.73 19.27
C ASP A 205 45.87 15.85 18.63
N VAL A 206 46.09 16.89 17.81
CA VAL A 206 47.44 17.41 17.51
C VAL A 206 47.38 18.93 17.28
N SER A 207 47.40 19.71 18.36
CA SER A 207 48.20 20.94 18.47
C SER A 207 48.42 21.25 19.95
N GLU A 208 49.50 20.72 20.50
CA GLU A 208 50.69 21.52 20.81
C GLU A 208 50.49 22.36 22.09
N SER A 209 50.52 21.65 23.21
CA SER A 209 50.90 22.21 24.51
C SER A 209 52.36 22.66 24.45
N ALA A 210 52.56 23.94 24.12
CA ALA A 210 53.79 24.65 24.43
C ALA A 210 53.84 24.92 25.95
N GLU A 211 54.22 23.91 26.73
CA GLU A 211 54.83 24.09 28.04
C GLU A 211 56.34 24.32 27.77
N GLU A 212 56.89 25.51 28.02
CA GLU A 212 57.39 25.90 29.35
C GLU A 212 58.19 24.76 30.01
N ASP A 213 59.46 24.61 29.63
CA ASP A 213 60.58 24.68 30.58
C ASP A 213 61.91 24.28 29.93
N GLN A 214 62.88 25.20 29.96
CA GLN A 214 64.32 25.01 30.26
C GLN A 214 65.23 26.01 29.52
N GLN A 215 65.50 27.16 30.14
CA GLN A 215 66.84 27.64 30.57
C GLN A 215 66.87 29.14 30.86
#